data_AF-A0A966DH42-F1
#
_entry.id   AF-A0A966DH42-F1
#
_cell.length_a   1.000
_cell.length_b   1.000
_cell.length_c   1.000
_cell.angle_alpha   90.00
_cell.angle_beta   90.00
_cell.angle_gamma   90.00
#
_symmetry.space_group_name_H-M   'P 1'
#
loop_
_entity.id
_entity.type
_entity.pdbx_description
1 polymer ?
#
loop_
_entity_poly.entity_id
_entity_poly.type
_entity_poly.pdbx_seq_one_letter_code
_entity_poly.pdbx_strand_id
1 'polypeptide(L)'
;MMKVNSAIETIMSELKFQARSAIIEKYSATDADISEDGFTYTVSEVVKYRHPYGAITTDVILSSIYREMIYLCVQTVPLSLLESKGGTASIVRNLNSTWDIRTPNYPVAGETLDIDEILAQIAIYRTLSYLGVSAYTANAKELLTTYKEGLVVPTEDEASDSLAFRFSSDGLEWHDTYQSGDMYFSIGRNAQWGNSIPIGGGGSSGGATKFIQLSDVPQTYSAGKILKANASGTGLVFADEQAIKKTFLELNDTPSTYVGGKFLAVNSAGSAVVFVDAPAGGSGQDALVGYQATMPYDFGTETSKQFITLDENTTFSVALNADGLTPKMEKDTIYHMQVYPSSYLFSFSDTQIKKPASTPAFTGSEYAIIFNMMWDGDDIFVFNINSYN
;
A
#
# COMPACT_ATOMS: atom_id res chain seq x y z
N MET A 1 -0.51 -17.72 26.21
CA MET A 1 -1.29 -17.04 25.15
C MET A 1 -2.15 -15.95 25.78
N MET A 2 -2.02 -14.73 25.28
CA MET A 2 -2.58 -13.54 25.87
C MET A 2 -4.09 -13.40 25.66
N LYS A 3 -4.83 -13.07 26.73
CA LYS A 3 -6.26 -12.78 26.67
C LYS A 3 -6.53 -11.37 26.17
N VAL A 4 -7.58 -11.20 25.36
CA VAL A 4 -7.99 -9.90 24.81
C VAL A 4 -8.31 -8.89 25.92
N ASN A 5 -8.96 -9.32 27.02
CA ASN A 5 -9.24 -8.43 28.14
C ASN A 5 -7.96 -7.92 28.81
N SER A 6 -6.95 -8.77 28.96
CA SER A 6 -5.65 -8.37 29.51
C SER A 6 -4.93 -7.37 28.60
N ALA A 7 -5.05 -7.53 27.28
CA ALA A 7 -4.55 -6.56 26.31
C ALA A 7 -5.26 -5.20 26.43
N ILE A 8 -6.60 -5.19 26.50
CA ILE A 8 -7.41 -3.97 26.68
C ILE A 8 -7.04 -3.27 27.99
N GLU A 9 -6.98 -4.02 29.10
CA GLU A 9 -6.64 -3.50 30.43
C GLU A 9 -5.25 -2.88 30.45
N THR A 10 -4.27 -3.53 29.83
CA THR A 10 -2.90 -3.01 29.71
C THR A 10 -2.89 -1.67 28.97
N ILE A 11 -3.55 -1.58 27.82
CA ILE A 11 -3.60 -0.36 27.01
C ILE A 11 -4.33 0.76 27.76
N MET A 12 -5.51 0.45 28.33
CA MET A 12 -6.30 1.44 29.07
C MET A 12 -5.57 1.95 30.32
N SER A 13 -4.89 1.07 31.06
CA SER A 13 -4.11 1.46 32.24
C SER A 13 -3.00 2.44 31.86
N GLU A 14 -2.29 2.17 30.76
CA GLU A 14 -1.23 3.06 30.28
C GLU A 14 -1.79 4.41 29.80
N LEU A 15 -2.88 4.41 29.02
CA LEU A 15 -3.53 5.66 28.58
C LEU A 15 -3.99 6.51 29.76
N LYS A 16 -4.54 5.89 30.82
CA LYS A 16 -4.91 6.57 32.05
C LYS A 16 -3.71 7.15 32.77
N PHE A 17 -2.62 6.38 32.87
CA PHE A 17 -1.37 6.85 33.47
C PHE A 17 -0.83 8.09 32.76
N GLN A 18 -0.73 8.05 31.44
CA GLN A 18 -0.26 9.18 30.63
C GLN A 18 -1.18 10.40 30.73
N ALA A 19 -2.50 10.19 30.70
CA ALA A 19 -3.48 11.27 30.86
C ALA A 19 -3.38 11.95 32.24
N ARG A 20 -3.29 11.15 33.31
CA ARG A 20 -3.11 11.65 34.68
C ARG A 20 -1.84 12.49 34.79
N SER A 21 -0.71 11.96 34.32
CA SER A 21 0.57 12.67 34.33
C SER A 21 0.47 14.02 33.62
N ALA A 22 -0.11 14.06 32.42
CA ALA A 22 -0.27 15.29 31.64
C ALA A 22 -1.21 16.31 32.31
N ILE A 23 -2.28 15.85 32.99
CA ILE A 23 -3.20 16.71 33.74
C ILE A 23 -2.50 17.34 34.94
N ILE A 24 -1.78 16.53 35.74
CA ILE A 24 -1.03 16.99 36.91
C ILE A 24 0.01 18.02 36.49
N GLU A 25 0.79 17.73 35.45
CA GLU A 25 1.81 18.66 34.93
C GLU A 25 1.20 19.98 34.45
N LYS A 26 0.09 19.93 33.71
CA LYS A 26 -0.50 21.12 33.08
C LYS A 26 -1.27 22.02 34.05
N TYR A 27 -1.95 21.45 35.04
CA TYR A 27 -2.86 22.19 35.92
C TYR A 27 -2.45 22.19 37.39
N SER A 28 -1.33 21.56 37.74
CA SER A 28 -0.94 21.30 39.14
C SER A 28 -2.05 20.62 39.94
N ALA A 29 -2.83 19.76 39.27
CA ALA A 29 -3.94 19.03 39.87
C ALA A 29 -3.44 18.01 40.90
N THR A 30 -4.22 17.76 41.95
CA THR A 30 -4.00 16.63 42.85
C THR A 30 -4.70 15.38 42.31
N ASP A 31 -4.31 14.19 42.77
CA ASP A 31 -4.99 12.94 42.39
C ASP A 31 -6.49 12.95 42.73
N ALA A 32 -6.89 13.69 43.78
CA ALA A 32 -8.29 13.84 44.18
C ALA A 32 -9.11 14.71 43.22
N ASP A 33 -8.44 15.57 42.43
CA ASP A 33 -9.10 16.44 41.44
C ASP A 33 -9.34 15.72 40.10
N ILE A 34 -8.79 14.51 39.93
CA ILE A 34 -8.89 13.71 38.72
C ILE A 34 -9.90 12.58 38.92
N SER A 35 -10.83 12.43 37.98
CA SER A 35 -11.84 11.39 37.99
C SER A 35 -11.23 9.98 38.06
N GLU A 36 -12.01 9.02 38.54
CA GLU A 36 -11.62 7.62 38.62
C GLU A 36 -11.25 7.03 37.24
N ASP A 37 -11.94 7.48 36.18
CA ASP A 37 -11.61 7.11 34.80
C ASP A 37 -10.21 7.57 34.37
N GLY A 38 -9.58 8.51 35.08
CA GLY A 38 -8.24 9.02 34.84
C GLY A 38 -8.13 10.07 33.72
N PHE A 39 -9.25 10.49 33.11
CA PHE A 39 -9.25 11.35 31.93
C PHE A 39 -9.88 12.73 32.14
N THR A 40 -10.58 12.96 33.24
CA THR A 40 -11.28 14.22 33.51
C THR A 40 -10.70 14.92 34.73
N TYR A 41 -10.43 16.22 34.60
CA TYR A 41 -10.02 17.10 35.70
C TYR A 41 -11.18 18.00 36.12
N THR A 42 -11.48 18.01 37.41
CA THR A 42 -12.58 18.80 37.99
C THR A 42 -12.09 19.67 39.15
N VAL A 43 -12.67 20.85 39.30
CA VAL A 43 -12.44 21.72 40.45
C VAL A 43 -13.80 22.18 40.97
N SER A 44 -14.09 21.88 42.24
CA SER A 44 -15.39 22.17 42.86
C SER A 44 -16.55 21.64 42.01
N GLU A 45 -16.47 20.37 41.61
CA GLU A 45 -17.47 19.65 40.78
C GLU A 45 -17.65 20.18 39.34
N VAL A 46 -16.91 21.21 38.95
CA VAL A 46 -16.94 21.75 37.58
C VAL A 46 -15.81 21.11 36.76
N VAL A 47 -16.17 20.47 35.64
CA VAL A 47 -15.20 19.94 34.68
C VAL A 47 -14.39 21.08 34.08
N LYS A 48 -13.07 21.05 34.29
CA LYS A 48 -12.13 22.04 33.75
C LYS A 48 -11.44 21.53 32.49
N TYR A 49 -11.17 20.23 32.41
CA TYR A 49 -10.48 19.64 31.27
C TYR A 49 -10.83 18.16 31.09
N ARG A 50 -10.86 17.71 29.84
CA ARG A 50 -11.00 16.31 29.44
C ARG A 50 -9.82 15.95 28.54
N HIS A 51 -9.04 14.95 28.94
CA HIS A 51 -7.91 14.48 28.14
C HIS A 51 -8.42 13.76 26.88
N PRO A 52 -7.82 13.97 25.69
CA PRO A 52 -8.26 13.33 24.45
C PRO A 52 -8.32 11.80 24.50
N TYR A 53 -7.46 11.17 25.32
CA TYR A 53 -7.49 9.71 25.54
C TYR A 53 -8.81 9.19 26.12
N GLY A 54 -9.61 10.02 26.79
CA GLY A 54 -10.94 9.64 27.26
C GLY A 54 -11.94 9.37 26.13
N ALA A 55 -11.63 9.76 24.88
CA ALA A 55 -12.45 9.44 23.70
C ALA A 55 -12.08 8.10 23.05
N ILE A 56 -10.98 7.44 23.48
CA ILE A 56 -10.56 6.15 22.95
C ILE A 56 -11.46 5.06 23.54
N THR A 57 -12.26 4.44 22.67
CA THR A 57 -13.17 3.34 23.05
C THR A 57 -12.48 1.98 22.95
N THR A 58 -13.08 0.95 23.55
CA THR A 58 -12.64 -0.44 23.38
C THR A 58 -12.60 -0.87 21.92
N ASP A 59 -13.55 -0.42 21.09
CA ASP A 59 -13.58 -0.75 19.66
C ASP A 59 -12.39 -0.17 18.90
N VAL A 60 -11.96 1.05 19.24
CA VAL A 60 -10.76 1.69 18.68
C VAL A 60 -9.50 0.88 19.06
N ILE A 61 -9.44 0.41 20.30
CA ILE A 61 -8.33 -0.44 20.78
C ILE A 61 -8.31 -1.77 20.03
N LEU A 62 -9.44 -2.49 19.96
CA LEU A 62 -9.53 -3.79 19.28
C LEU A 62 -9.20 -3.68 17.79
N SER A 63 -9.72 -2.66 17.11
CA SER A 63 -9.42 -2.39 15.71
C SER A 63 -7.94 -2.11 15.48
N SER A 64 -7.30 -1.37 16.41
CA SER A 64 -5.88 -1.07 16.34
C SER A 64 -5.03 -2.32 16.58
N ILE A 65 -5.35 -3.12 17.60
CA ILE A 65 -4.68 -4.41 17.86
C ILE A 65 -4.78 -5.31 16.63
N TYR A 66 -5.97 -5.45 16.04
CA TYR A 66 -6.19 -6.29 14.86
C TYR A 66 -5.34 -5.85 13.67
N ARG A 67 -5.28 -4.54 13.40
CA ARG A 67 -4.42 -3.99 12.34
C ARG A 67 -2.95 -4.33 12.58
N GLU A 68 -2.47 -4.18 13.81
CA GLU A 68 -1.08 -4.52 14.15
C GLU A 68 -0.81 -6.03 14.04
N MET A 69 -1.77 -6.88 14.38
CA MET A 69 -1.66 -8.34 14.18
C MET A 69 -1.50 -8.68 12.70
N ILE A 70 -2.33 -8.12 11.81
CA ILE A 70 -2.19 -8.31 10.35
C ILE A 70 -0.82 -7.84 9.87
N TYR A 71 -0.39 -6.65 10.30
CA TYR A 71 0.89 -6.09 9.89
C TYR A 71 2.07 -6.98 10.35
N LEU A 72 2.01 -7.55 11.55
CA LEU A 72 3.00 -8.53 12.01
C LEU A 72 3.00 -9.80 11.15
N CYS A 73 1.83 -10.31 10.75
CA CYS A 73 1.73 -11.48 9.86
C CYS A 73 2.43 -11.27 8.51
N VAL A 74 2.44 -10.03 8.01
CA VAL A 74 3.16 -9.68 6.77
C VAL A 74 4.67 -9.65 7.00
N GLN A 75 5.14 -9.21 8.18
CA GLN A 75 6.55 -8.97 8.47
C GLN A 75 7.30 -10.14 9.13
N THR A 76 6.58 -11.07 9.75
CA THR A 76 7.14 -12.20 10.51
C THR A 76 6.43 -13.50 10.14
N VAL A 77 6.89 -14.62 10.71
CA VAL A 77 6.23 -15.93 10.57
C VAL A 77 5.59 -16.31 11.91
N PRO A 78 4.37 -15.82 12.20
CA PRO A 78 3.62 -16.24 13.37
C PRO A 78 3.34 -17.74 13.30
N LEU A 79 3.94 -18.54 14.18
CA LEU A 79 3.89 -20.00 14.12
C LEU A 79 2.47 -20.54 14.35
N SER A 80 1.71 -19.90 15.24
CA SER A 80 0.30 -20.20 15.48
C SER A 80 -0.63 -19.96 14.28
N LEU A 81 -0.15 -19.25 13.25
CA LEU A 81 -0.90 -18.90 12.05
C LEU A 81 -0.37 -19.60 10.78
N LEU A 82 0.52 -20.57 10.93
CA LEU A 82 0.92 -21.43 9.80
C LEU A 82 -0.25 -22.33 9.40
N GLU A 83 -0.56 -22.33 8.11
CA GLU A 83 -1.54 -23.24 7.51
C GLU A 83 -0.94 -23.93 6.30
N SER A 84 -1.30 -25.19 6.08
CA SER A 84 -0.86 -25.94 4.89
C SER A 84 -1.37 -25.25 3.62
N LYS A 85 -0.53 -25.23 2.57
CA LYS A 85 -0.89 -24.72 1.26
C LYS A 85 -2.24 -25.28 0.78
N GLY A 86 -3.16 -24.40 0.38
CA GLY A 86 -4.49 -24.80 -0.07
C GLY A 86 -5.48 -25.14 1.06
N GLY A 87 -5.16 -24.76 2.30
CA GLY A 87 -6.10 -24.78 3.43
C GLY A 87 -7.32 -23.88 3.21
N THR A 88 -8.28 -23.98 4.13
CA THR A 88 -9.56 -23.26 4.00
C THR A 88 -9.55 -21.88 4.62
N ALA A 89 -8.54 -21.54 5.42
CA ALA A 89 -8.44 -20.21 6.02
C ALA A 89 -8.11 -19.12 4.99
N SER A 90 -8.51 -17.89 5.29
CA SER A 90 -8.12 -16.72 4.50
C SER A 90 -6.62 -16.47 4.66
N ILE A 91 -5.89 -16.29 3.56
CA ILE A 91 -4.42 -16.17 3.58
C ILE A 91 -3.98 -14.70 3.54
N VAL A 92 -3.05 -14.32 4.43
CA VAL A 92 -2.39 -13.00 4.42
C VAL A 92 -1.25 -13.00 3.43
N ARG A 93 -0.41 -14.04 3.47
CA ARG A 93 0.69 -14.20 2.51
C ARG A 93 1.09 -15.67 2.34
N ASN A 94 1.61 -15.96 1.15
CA ASN A 94 2.25 -17.23 0.85
C ASN A 94 3.64 -17.24 1.50
N LEU A 95 3.97 -18.25 2.31
CA LEU A 95 5.29 -18.35 2.93
C LEU A 95 6.26 -19.12 2.04
N ASN A 96 5.87 -20.34 1.64
CA ASN A 96 6.64 -21.18 0.71
C ASN A 96 5.72 -22.16 -0.07
N SER A 97 6.30 -23.20 -0.64
CA SER A 97 5.61 -24.26 -1.39
C SER A 97 4.63 -25.07 -0.53
N THR A 98 4.88 -25.12 0.77
CA THR A 98 4.18 -26.01 1.73
C THR A 98 3.27 -25.24 2.68
N TRP A 99 3.65 -24.02 3.05
CA TRP A 99 2.99 -23.24 4.09
C TRP A 99 2.53 -21.87 3.60
N ASP A 100 1.37 -21.48 4.09
CA ASP A 100 0.79 -20.14 4.02
C ASP A 100 0.66 -19.56 5.44
N ILE A 101 0.57 -18.24 5.54
CA ILE A 101 0.22 -17.56 6.79
C ILE A 101 -1.24 -17.13 6.69
N ARG A 102 -2.09 -17.71 7.52
CA ARG A 102 -3.50 -17.36 7.57
C ARG A 102 -3.73 -16.01 8.24
N THR A 103 -4.88 -15.42 7.97
CA THR A 103 -5.36 -14.19 8.58
C THR A 103 -5.73 -14.49 10.02
N PRO A 104 -5.25 -13.70 11.00
CA PRO A 104 -5.68 -13.88 12.36
C PRO A 104 -7.16 -13.50 12.50
N ASN A 105 -7.86 -14.08 13.46
CA ASN A 105 -9.23 -13.71 13.78
C ASN A 105 -9.27 -12.30 14.41
N TYR A 106 -10.38 -11.59 14.18
CA TYR A 106 -10.62 -10.31 14.84
C TYR A 106 -10.68 -10.51 16.37
N PRO A 107 -10.01 -9.68 17.19
CA PRO A 107 -10.01 -9.84 18.64
C PRO A 107 -11.41 -9.65 19.26
N VAL A 108 -11.87 -10.65 20.02
CA VAL A 108 -13.13 -10.60 20.77
C VAL A 108 -12.85 -10.60 22.27
N ALA A 109 -13.53 -9.73 23.03
CA ALA A 109 -13.36 -9.64 24.48
C ALA A 109 -13.60 -11.00 25.17
N GLY A 110 -12.73 -11.35 26.11
CA GLY A 110 -12.72 -12.66 26.80
C GLY A 110 -12.00 -13.79 26.05
N GLU A 111 -11.77 -13.66 24.75
CA GLU A 111 -11.04 -14.65 23.97
C GLU A 111 -9.51 -14.46 24.09
N THR A 112 -8.78 -15.36 23.44
CA THR A 112 -7.32 -15.30 23.31
C THR A 112 -6.98 -14.62 21.99
N LEU A 113 -5.94 -13.77 21.97
CA LEU A 113 -5.45 -13.19 20.72
C LEU A 113 -4.94 -14.31 19.79
N ASP A 114 -5.40 -14.29 18.54
CA ASP A 114 -5.06 -15.28 17.53
C ASP A 114 -3.70 -14.97 16.88
N ILE A 115 -2.64 -14.97 17.70
CA ILE A 115 -1.24 -14.81 17.29
C ILE A 115 -0.32 -15.30 18.43
N ASP A 116 0.98 -15.52 18.14
CA ASP A 116 1.97 -15.91 19.14
C ASP A 116 2.04 -14.89 20.29
N GLU A 117 2.27 -15.35 21.52
CA GLU A 117 2.21 -14.51 22.72
C GLU A 117 3.18 -13.33 22.70
N ILE A 118 4.41 -13.52 22.21
CA ILE A 118 5.39 -12.44 22.05
C ILE A 118 4.90 -11.42 21.00
N LEU A 119 4.31 -11.90 19.89
CA LEU A 119 3.76 -11.03 18.86
C LEU A 119 2.51 -10.28 19.34
N ALA A 120 1.69 -10.89 20.21
CA ALA A 120 0.57 -10.23 20.86
C ALA A 120 1.05 -9.05 21.74
N GLN A 121 2.12 -9.24 22.52
CA GLN A 121 2.74 -8.16 23.29
C GLN A 121 3.25 -7.02 22.37
N ILE A 122 3.89 -7.37 21.24
CA ILE A 122 4.35 -6.39 20.25
C ILE A 122 3.17 -5.62 19.64
N ALA A 123 2.05 -6.29 19.33
CA ALA A 123 0.85 -5.65 18.81
C ALA A 123 0.26 -4.63 19.81
N ILE A 124 0.28 -4.93 21.11
CA ILE A 124 -0.11 -3.99 22.17
C ILE A 124 0.79 -2.76 22.19
N TYR A 125 2.12 -2.95 22.16
CA TYR A 125 3.07 -1.83 22.21
C TYR A 125 2.99 -0.93 20.97
N ARG A 126 2.78 -1.52 19.79
CA ARG A 126 2.53 -0.74 18.57
C ARG A 126 1.19 -0.01 18.61
N THR A 127 0.16 -0.62 19.18
CA THR A 127 -1.13 0.03 19.42
C THR A 127 -0.98 1.23 20.36
N LEU A 128 -0.24 1.10 21.46
CA LEU A 128 0.05 2.21 22.37
C LEU A 128 0.80 3.35 21.68
N SER A 129 1.81 3.03 20.87
CA SER A 129 2.53 4.03 20.07
C SER A 129 1.62 4.75 19.09
N TYR A 130 0.76 4.01 18.37
CA TYR A 130 -0.24 4.58 17.46
C TYR A 130 -1.25 5.50 18.16
N LEU A 131 -1.61 5.18 19.41
CA LEU A 131 -2.51 6.00 20.24
C LEU A 131 -1.80 7.18 20.91
N GLY A 132 -0.52 7.44 20.60
CA GLY A 132 0.24 8.60 21.05
C GLY A 132 1.22 8.34 22.21
N VAL A 133 1.33 7.10 22.69
CA VAL A 133 2.27 6.73 23.76
C VAL A 133 3.60 6.23 23.16
N SER A 134 4.38 7.18 22.65
CA SER A 134 5.58 6.91 21.82
C SER A 134 6.68 6.08 22.51
N ALA A 135 6.73 6.08 23.85
CA ALA A 135 7.71 5.34 24.65
C ALA A 135 7.74 3.83 24.33
N TYR A 136 6.62 3.25 23.89
CA TYR A 136 6.52 1.82 23.57
C TYR A 136 7.08 1.43 22.21
N THR A 137 7.47 2.39 21.37
CA THR A 137 8.03 2.12 20.03
C THR A 137 9.35 1.35 20.11
N ALA A 138 10.23 1.73 21.04
CA ALA A 138 11.52 1.06 21.24
C ALA A 138 11.31 -0.37 21.76
N ASN A 139 10.42 -0.54 22.74
CA ASN A 139 10.10 -1.84 23.34
C ASN A 139 9.52 -2.81 22.30
N ALA A 140 8.62 -2.34 21.42
CA ALA A 140 8.07 -3.14 20.34
C ALA A 140 9.15 -3.60 19.34
N LYS A 141 10.11 -2.72 19.04
CA LYS A 141 11.22 -3.02 18.12
C LYS A 141 12.17 -4.06 18.72
N GLU A 142 12.54 -3.91 19.99
CA GLU A 142 13.41 -4.84 20.69
C GLU A 142 12.80 -6.25 20.76
N LEU A 143 11.56 -6.36 21.23
CA LEU A 143 10.84 -7.64 21.28
C LEU A 143 10.72 -8.30 19.89
N LEU A 144 10.49 -7.50 18.84
CA LEU A 144 10.41 -8.01 17.48
C LEU A 144 11.76 -8.55 16.98
N THR A 145 12.86 -7.88 17.31
CA THR A 145 14.21 -8.38 17.01
C THR A 145 14.46 -9.70 17.72
N THR A 146 14.20 -9.78 19.04
CA THR A 146 14.36 -11.03 19.80
C THR A 146 13.49 -12.16 19.26
N TYR A 147 12.24 -11.88 18.89
CA TYR A 147 11.36 -12.86 18.26
C TYR A 147 11.95 -13.39 16.95
N LYS A 148 12.47 -12.50 16.09
CA LYS A 148 13.09 -12.88 14.82
C LYS A 148 14.38 -13.68 14.99
N GLU A 149 15.18 -13.36 15.99
CA GLU A 149 16.42 -14.08 16.31
C GLU A 149 16.16 -15.48 16.87
N GLY A 150 15.09 -15.64 17.66
CA GLY A 150 14.69 -16.95 18.21
C GLY A 150 13.95 -17.84 17.22
N LEU A 151 13.49 -17.29 16.09
CA LEU A 151 12.71 -18.01 15.10
C LEU A 151 13.64 -18.72 14.11
N VAL A 152 13.96 -19.98 14.39
CA VAL A 152 14.50 -20.90 13.39
C VAL A 152 13.33 -21.51 12.64
N VAL A 153 12.93 -20.91 11.52
CA VAL A 153 12.10 -21.62 10.55
C VAL A 153 13.03 -22.61 9.86
N PRO A 154 12.77 -23.93 9.90
CA PRO A 154 13.56 -24.88 9.12
C PRO A 154 13.56 -24.40 7.67
N THR A 155 14.73 -24.02 7.17
CA THR A 155 14.89 -23.75 5.75
C THR A 155 14.69 -25.07 5.01
N GLU A 156 14.30 -25.04 3.74
CA GLU A 156 14.24 -26.27 2.92
C GLU A 156 15.58 -27.04 2.97
N ASP A 157 16.70 -26.37 3.29
CA ASP A 157 18.01 -26.99 3.48
C ASP A 157 18.17 -27.77 4.79
N GLU A 158 17.47 -27.44 5.88
CA GLU A 158 17.43 -28.31 7.08
C GLU A 158 16.48 -29.51 6.88
N ALA A 159 15.61 -29.47 5.86
CA ALA A 159 14.96 -30.67 5.33
C ALA A 159 15.89 -31.47 4.41
N SER A 160 16.91 -30.84 3.80
CA SER A 160 17.87 -31.49 2.89
C SER A 160 18.84 -32.46 3.59
N ASP A 161 19.18 -32.24 4.87
CA ASP A 161 19.94 -33.23 5.65
C ASP A 161 19.11 -34.48 6.00
N SER A 162 17.79 -34.40 5.84
CA SER A 162 16.93 -35.56 5.98
C SER A 162 16.65 -36.24 4.65
N LEU A 163 16.62 -35.52 3.52
CA LEU A 163 16.19 -36.05 2.23
C LEU A 163 17.37 -36.57 1.38
N ALA A 164 17.43 -37.89 1.21
CA ALA A 164 18.38 -38.53 0.30
C ALA A 164 17.66 -39.09 -0.92
N PHE A 165 18.35 -39.13 -2.06
CA PHE A 165 17.85 -39.77 -3.28
C PHE A 165 18.77 -40.92 -3.63
N ARG A 166 18.20 -42.04 -4.04
CA ARG A 166 18.93 -43.17 -4.59
C ARG A 166 18.24 -43.68 -5.84
N PHE A 167 19.02 -44.24 -6.75
CA PHE A 167 18.61 -44.70 -8.06
C PHE A 167 18.93 -46.19 -8.21
N SER A 168 18.20 -46.88 -9.09
CA SER A 168 18.32 -48.31 -9.31
C SER A 168 17.85 -48.67 -10.72
N SER A 169 18.55 -49.60 -11.37
CA SER A 169 18.13 -50.15 -12.67
C SER A 169 17.05 -51.23 -12.53
N ASP A 170 17.00 -51.93 -11.39
CA ASP A 170 16.13 -53.10 -11.17
C ASP A 170 15.17 -52.95 -9.98
N GLY A 171 15.31 -51.89 -9.19
CA GLY A 171 14.55 -51.64 -7.96
C GLY A 171 15.07 -52.38 -6.74
N LEU A 172 16.17 -53.12 -6.86
CA LEU A 172 16.77 -53.96 -5.80
C LEU A 172 18.13 -53.41 -5.37
N GLU A 173 18.99 -53.07 -6.32
CA GLU A 173 20.32 -52.51 -6.05
C GLU A 173 20.32 -51.00 -6.20
N TRP A 174 20.72 -50.28 -5.15
CA TRP A 174 20.58 -48.83 -5.07
C TRP A 174 21.92 -48.12 -5.01
N HIS A 175 22.00 -46.94 -5.63
CA HIS A 175 23.17 -46.06 -5.60
C HIS A 175 22.77 -44.58 -5.60
N ASP A 176 23.65 -43.69 -5.16
CA ASP A 176 23.28 -42.31 -4.82
C ASP A 176 23.40 -41.31 -6.00
N THR A 177 23.76 -41.77 -7.21
CA THR A 177 23.97 -40.89 -8.38
C THR A 177 23.36 -41.47 -9.62
N TYR A 178 22.42 -40.77 -10.25
CA TYR A 178 21.76 -41.24 -11.46
C TYR A 178 22.75 -41.71 -12.55
N GLN A 179 22.52 -42.92 -13.06
CA GLN A 179 23.25 -43.55 -14.16
C GLN A 179 22.30 -43.84 -15.33
N SER A 180 22.84 -43.76 -16.55
CA SER A 180 22.10 -44.16 -17.74
C SER A 180 21.72 -45.64 -17.64
N GLY A 181 20.42 -45.94 -17.57
CA GLY A 181 19.89 -47.29 -17.35
C GLY A 181 19.12 -47.45 -16.05
N ASP A 182 19.16 -46.47 -15.14
CA ASP A 182 18.30 -46.47 -13.96
C ASP A 182 16.82 -46.35 -14.35
N MET A 183 16.01 -47.24 -13.80
CA MET A 183 14.58 -47.31 -14.04
C MET A 183 13.75 -46.93 -12.81
N TYR A 184 14.37 -46.77 -11.64
CA TYR A 184 13.72 -46.47 -10.36
C TYR A 184 14.53 -45.49 -9.52
N PHE A 185 13.84 -44.58 -8.82
CA PHE A 185 14.41 -43.75 -7.77
C PHE A 185 13.61 -43.95 -6.48
N SER A 186 14.24 -43.69 -5.33
CA SER A 186 13.61 -43.74 -4.02
C SER A 186 14.06 -42.53 -3.22
N ILE A 187 13.13 -41.97 -2.45
CA ILE A 187 13.36 -40.83 -1.57
C ILE A 187 13.47 -41.36 -0.15
N GLY A 188 14.58 -41.05 0.51
CA GLY A 188 14.84 -41.40 1.90
C GLY A 188 14.67 -40.21 2.81
N ARG A 189 14.13 -40.44 4.02
CA ARG A 189 14.13 -39.47 5.11
C ARG A 189 14.77 -40.05 6.37
N ASN A 190 15.80 -39.42 6.93
CA ASN A 190 16.44 -39.86 8.19
C ASN A 190 16.85 -41.36 8.15
N ALA A 191 17.55 -41.77 7.09
CA ALA A 191 17.93 -43.17 6.82
C ALA A 191 16.78 -44.18 6.63
N GLN A 192 15.52 -43.74 6.59
CA GLN A 192 14.37 -44.56 6.18
C GLN A 192 14.07 -44.32 4.71
N TRP A 193 14.10 -45.37 3.89
CA TRP A 193 13.83 -45.25 2.46
C TRP A 193 12.37 -45.55 2.13
N GLY A 194 11.76 -44.70 1.32
CA GLY A 194 10.45 -44.94 0.74
C GLY A 194 10.47 -46.04 -0.32
N ASN A 195 9.27 -46.44 -0.78
CA ASN A 195 9.11 -47.40 -1.87
C ASN A 195 9.82 -46.93 -3.15
N SER A 196 10.14 -47.87 -4.04
CA SER A 196 10.67 -47.55 -5.36
C SER A 196 9.64 -46.80 -6.21
N ILE A 197 10.09 -45.72 -6.85
CA ILE A 197 9.33 -44.91 -7.79
C ILE A 197 9.99 -45.09 -9.16
N PRO A 198 9.33 -45.66 -10.18
CA PRO A 198 9.95 -45.82 -11.49
C PRO A 198 10.29 -44.46 -12.14
N ILE A 199 11.55 -44.23 -12.50
CA ILE A 199 12.07 -43.04 -13.23
C ILE A 199 11.63 -43.06 -14.70
N GLY A 200 11.29 -44.25 -15.19
CA GLY A 200 10.97 -44.49 -16.58
C GLY A 200 9.83 -45.48 -16.72
N GLY A 201 8.68 -45.18 -16.13
CA GLY A 201 7.40 -45.60 -16.71
C GLY A 201 6.93 -44.44 -17.58
N GLY A 202 7.02 -44.47 -18.91
CA GLY A 202 6.30 -45.50 -19.66
C GLY A 202 4.77 -45.33 -19.57
N GLY A 203 4.26 -44.31 -18.87
CA GLY A 203 2.95 -43.72 -19.14
C GLY A 203 3.17 -42.60 -20.15
N SER A 204 2.77 -42.69 -21.42
CA SER A 204 1.37 -42.91 -21.80
C SER A 204 0.39 -42.00 -21.04
N SER A 205 0.83 -40.82 -20.59
CA SER A 205 -0.04 -39.70 -20.27
C SER A 205 -0.27 -38.83 -21.52
N GLY A 206 -0.51 -39.47 -22.67
CA GLY A 206 -1.30 -38.97 -23.81
C GLY A 206 -1.08 -37.54 -24.32
N GLY A 207 0.02 -36.89 -23.96
CA GLY A 207 0.27 -35.50 -24.30
C GLY A 207 0.83 -35.42 -25.70
N ALA A 208 0.10 -34.75 -26.59
CA ALA A 208 0.60 -34.36 -27.89
C ALA A 208 1.94 -33.61 -27.73
N THR A 209 3.02 -34.15 -28.29
CA THR A 209 4.37 -33.53 -28.32
C THR A 209 4.50 -32.48 -29.43
N LYS A 210 3.53 -32.43 -30.33
CA LYS A 210 3.35 -31.40 -31.35
C LYS A 210 1.90 -30.96 -31.33
N PHE A 211 1.62 -29.69 -31.59
CA PHE A 211 0.24 -29.17 -31.67
C PHE A 211 -0.65 -30.04 -32.57
N ILE A 212 -0.18 -30.39 -33.77
CA ILE A 212 -0.88 -31.26 -34.73
C ILE A 212 -1.20 -32.68 -34.23
N GLN A 213 -0.66 -33.12 -33.09
CA GLN A 213 -0.98 -34.43 -32.49
C GLN A 213 -2.19 -34.37 -31.55
N LEU A 214 -2.74 -33.18 -31.29
CA LEU A 214 -4.01 -33.03 -30.59
C LEU A 214 -5.16 -33.49 -31.50
N SER A 215 -6.17 -34.16 -30.93
CA SER A 215 -7.29 -34.72 -31.69
C SER A 215 -8.31 -33.68 -32.16
N ASP A 216 -8.29 -32.50 -31.56
CA ASP A 216 -9.22 -31.38 -31.80
C ASP A 216 -8.59 -30.27 -32.67
N VAL A 217 -7.43 -30.53 -33.29
CA VAL A 217 -6.77 -29.58 -34.18
C VAL A 217 -6.50 -30.19 -35.57
N PRO A 218 -6.27 -29.35 -36.59
CA PRO A 218 -5.91 -29.85 -37.91
C PRO A 218 -4.55 -30.54 -37.88
N GLN A 219 -4.45 -31.69 -38.57
CA GLN A 219 -3.29 -32.58 -38.51
C GLN A 219 -2.09 -32.11 -39.37
N THR A 220 -2.19 -30.97 -40.06
CA THR A 220 -1.14 -30.40 -40.93
C THR A 220 -1.11 -28.88 -40.86
N TYR A 221 0.08 -28.28 -40.86
CA TYR A 221 0.24 -26.82 -40.98
C TYR A 221 0.06 -26.36 -42.42
N SER A 222 -0.60 -25.22 -42.62
CA SER A 222 -0.75 -24.56 -43.92
C SER A 222 -0.38 -23.08 -43.80
N ALA A 223 0.46 -22.58 -44.70
CA ALA A 223 0.86 -21.17 -44.72
C ALA A 223 -0.33 -20.25 -45.05
N GLY A 224 -0.33 -19.03 -44.50
CA GLY A 224 -1.39 -18.03 -44.74
C GLY A 224 -2.74 -18.35 -44.08
N LYS A 225 -2.76 -19.27 -43.11
CA LYS A 225 -3.93 -19.62 -42.32
C LYS A 225 -3.80 -19.15 -40.88
N ILE A 226 -4.93 -18.85 -40.25
CA ILE A 226 -5.06 -18.59 -38.81
C ILE A 226 -5.84 -19.73 -38.14
N LEU A 227 -5.62 -19.95 -36.85
CA LEU A 227 -6.45 -20.86 -36.05
C LEU A 227 -7.73 -20.15 -35.60
N LYS A 228 -8.87 -20.80 -35.79
CA LYS A 228 -10.16 -20.38 -35.20
C LYS A 228 -10.93 -21.57 -34.68
N ALA A 229 -11.86 -21.35 -33.76
CA ALA A 229 -12.83 -22.38 -33.39
C ALA A 229 -13.68 -22.79 -34.60
N ASN A 230 -14.03 -24.07 -34.68
CA ASN A 230 -14.99 -24.55 -35.66
C ASN A 230 -16.41 -24.05 -35.33
N ALA A 231 -17.37 -24.23 -36.26
CA ALA A 231 -18.74 -23.74 -36.06
C ALA A 231 -19.49 -24.42 -34.89
N SER A 232 -19.04 -25.61 -34.45
CA SER A 232 -19.62 -26.34 -33.30
C SER A 232 -18.98 -25.99 -31.95
N GLY A 233 -17.88 -25.23 -31.93
CA GLY A 233 -17.14 -24.89 -30.71
C GLY A 233 -16.41 -26.06 -30.04
N THR A 234 -16.24 -27.19 -30.73
CA THR A 234 -15.66 -28.43 -30.17
C THR A 234 -14.22 -28.69 -30.62
N GLY A 235 -13.61 -27.77 -31.35
CA GLY A 235 -12.24 -27.90 -31.83
C GLY A 235 -11.79 -26.70 -32.66
N LEU A 236 -10.59 -26.79 -33.21
CA LEU A 236 -9.94 -25.76 -34.01
C LEU A 236 -9.87 -26.13 -35.49
N VAL A 237 -9.96 -25.12 -36.36
CA VAL A 237 -9.76 -25.24 -37.81
C VAL A 237 -8.82 -24.14 -38.31
N PHE A 238 -8.09 -24.43 -39.39
CA PHE A 238 -7.34 -23.41 -40.12
C PHE A 238 -8.28 -22.64 -41.06
N ALA A 239 -8.33 -21.31 -40.92
CA ALA A 239 -9.09 -20.41 -41.77
C ALA A 239 -8.16 -19.50 -42.58
N ASP A 240 -8.58 -19.12 -43.78
CA ASP A 240 -7.84 -18.14 -44.58
C ASP A 240 -7.69 -16.82 -43.84
N GLU A 241 -6.48 -16.28 -43.81
CA GLU A 241 -6.19 -14.96 -43.24
C GLU A 241 -7.02 -13.85 -43.93
N GLN A 242 -7.43 -14.05 -45.18
CA GLN A 242 -8.35 -13.18 -45.92
C GLN A 242 -9.75 -13.07 -45.30
N ALA A 243 -10.12 -13.94 -44.35
CA ALA A 243 -11.38 -13.87 -43.63
C ALA A 243 -11.36 -12.85 -42.47
N ILE A 244 -10.20 -12.32 -42.10
CA ILE A 244 -10.09 -11.19 -41.17
C ILE A 244 -10.25 -9.92 -42.00
N LYS A 245 -11.20 -9.08 -41.60
CA LYS A 245 -11.47 -7.76 -42.20
C LYS A 245 -10.19 -6.93 -42.19
N LYS A 246 -9.61 -6.68 -43.37
CA LYS A 246 -8.27 -6.07 -43.53
C LYS A 246 -8.31 -4.56 -43.57
N THR A 247 -9.47 -3.99 -43.87
CA THR A 247 -9.65 -2.55 -43.98
C THR A 247 -10.66 -2.06 -42.96
N PHE A 248 -10.53 -0.79 -42.56
CA PHE A 248 -11.49 -0.14 -41.66
C PHE A 248 -12.92 -0.22 -42.22
N LEU A 249 -13.11 -0.17 -43.54
CA LEU A 249 -14.41 -0.26 -44.22
C LEU A 249 -15.06 -1.65 -44.17
N GLU A 250 -14.27 -2.69 -43.90
CA GLU A 250 -14.78 -4.05 -43.82
C GLU A 250 -15.37 -4.36 -42.44
N LEU A 251 -15.14 -3.52 -41.41
CA LEU A 251 -15.74 -3.65 -40.08
C LEU A 251 -17.28 -3.47 -40.12
N ASN A 252 -18.00 -4.10 -39.18
CA ASN A 252 -19.48 -4.10 -39.22
C ASN A 252 -20.09 -2.80 -38.70
N ASP A 253 -19.31 -2.03 -37.95
CA ASP A 253 -19.68 -0.85 -37.18
C ASP A 253 -19.00 0.41 -37.72
N THR A 254 -18.49 0.36 -38.94
CA THR A 254 -17.84 1.48 -39.63
C THR A 254 -18.57 1.80 -40.92
N PRO A 255 -18.35 3.00 -41.49
CA PRO A 255 -18.90 3.34 -42.80
C PRO A 255 -18.30 2.46 -43.90
N SER A 256 -19.10 2.11 -44.92
CA SER A 256 -18.67 1.24 -46.03
C SER A 256 -17.84 1.95 -47.12
N THR A 257 -17.65 3.27 -47.03
CA THR A 257 -16.89 4.09 -48.00
C THR A 257 -16.19 5.25 -47.30
N TYR A 258 -14.95 5.57 -47.68
CA TYR A 258 -14.27 6.78 -47.20
C TYR A 258 -14.88 8.05 -47.81
N VAL A 259 -15.07 9.08 -46.97
CA VAL A 259 -15.54 10.40 -47.39
C VAL A 259 -14.50 11.45 -46.97
N GLY A 260 -13.91 12.14 -47.95
CA GLY A 260 -12.92 13.18 -47.69
C GLY A 260 -13.49 14.37 -46.91
N GLY A 261 -12.69 14.96 -46.02
CA GLY A 261 -13.08 16.13 -45.22
C GLY A 261 -14.02 15.84 -44.03
N LYS A 262 -14.30 14.57 -43.75
CA LYS A 262 -15.09 14.14 -42.60
C LYS A 262 -14.20 13.61 -41.47
N PHE A 263 -14.74 13.62 -40.26
CA PHE A 263 -14.13 13.10 -39.04
C PHE A 263 -14.84 11.83 -38.59
N LEU A 264 -14.13 10.91 -37.93
CA LEU A 264 -14.76 9.76 -37.29
C LEU A 264 -15.36 10.20 -35.95
N ALA A 265 -16.62 9.87 -35.73
CA ALA A 265 -17.30 10.06 -34.45
C ALA A 265 -18.16 8.85 -34.14
N VAL A 266 -18.50 8.65 -32.87
CA VAL A 266 -19.48 7.64 -32.48
C VAL A 266 -20.88 8.19 -32.77
N ASN A 267 -21.78 7.36 -33.30
CA ASN A 267 -23.16 7.76 -33.53
C ASN A 267 -23.87 8.08 -32.19
N SER A 268 -25.02 8.75 -32.25
CA SER A 268 -25.77 9.12 -31.05
C SER A 268 -26.27 7.93 -30.21
N ALA A 269 -26.31 6.73 -30.80
CA ALA A 269 -26.69 5.50 -30.11
C ALA A 269 -25.52 4.80 -29.41
N GLY A 270 -24.27 5.27 -29.59
CA GLY A 270 -23.09 4.63 -29.01
C GLY A 270 -22.72 3.28 -29.65
N SER A 271 -23.30 2.94 -30.81
CA SER A 271 -23.28 1.58 -31.36
C SER A 271 -22.44 1.40 -32.63
N ALA A 272 -21.98 2.50 -33.23
CA ALA A 272 -21.20 2.48 -34.47
C ALA A 272 -20.38 3.77 -34.62
N VAL A 273 -19.36 3.72 -35.47
CA VAL A 273 -18.59 4.87 -35.94
C VAL A 273 -19.21 5.42 -37.22
N VAL A 274 -19.33 6.74 -37.30
CA VAL A 274 -19.90 7.49 -38.43
C VAL A 274 -18.94 8.59 -38.87
N PHE A 275 -19.08 9.01 -40.13
CA PHE A 275 -18.41 10.20 -40.64
C PHE A 275 -19.25 11.45 -40.35
N VAL A 276 -18.67 12.43 -39.66
CA VAL A 276 -19.30 13.72 -39.31
C VAL A 276 -18.51 14.90 -39.88
N ASP A 277 -19.16 16.04 -40.05
CA ASP A 277 -18.48 17.29 -40.37
C ASP A 277 -17.59 17.76 -39.22
N ALA A 278 -16.58 18.59 -39.55
CA ALA A 278 -15.82 19.30 -38.53
C ALA A 278 -16.79 20.09 -37.61
N PRO A 279 -16.60 20.08 -36.28
CA PRO A 279 -17.37 20.93 -35.40
C PRO A 279 -17.29 22.40 -35.85
N ALA A 280 -18.43 23.06 -36.00
CA ALA A 280 -18.54 24.40 -36.62
C ALA A 280 -17.94 25.57 -35.79
N GLY A 281 -17.09 25.31 -34.80
CA GLY A 281 -16.67 26.31 -33.81
C GLY A 281 -15.19 26.32 -33.43
N GLY A 282 -14.33 25.53 -34.08
CA GLY A 282 -12.90 25.53 -33.81
C GLY A 282 -12.13 26.57 -34.62
N SER A 283 -12.46 27.87 -34.49
CA SER A 283 -11.53 28.91 -34.95
C SER A 283 -10.30 28.87 -34.03
N GLY A 284 -9.31 28.06 -34.41
CA GLY A 284 -8.01 27.96 -33.77
C GLY A 284 -7.23 29.26 -33.89
N GLN A 285 -7.65 30.27 -33.13
CA GLN A 285 -6.81 31.36 -32.67
C GLN A 285 -6.74 31.29 -31.15
N ASP A 286 -6.06 30.26 -30.64
CA ASP A 286 -5.35 30.42 -29.37
C ASP A 286 -4.05 31.17 -29.69
N ALA A 287 -4.22 32.44 -30.04
CA ALA A 287 -3.15 33.40 -29.89
C ALA A 287 -2.96 33.56 -28.39
N LEU A 288 -1.85 33.02 -27.90
CA LEU A 288 -1.28 33.24 -26.58
C LEU A 288 -1.01 34.75 -26.39
N VAL A 289 -2.07 35.54 -26.21
CA VAL A 289 -2.02 36.96 -25.86
C VAL A 289 -2.19 37.02 -24.36
N GLY A 290 -1.13 37.47 -23.69
CA GLY A 290 -1.02 37.55 -22.24
C GLY A 290 -2.27 38.12 -21.58
N TYR A 291 -3.02 37.24 -20.93
CA TYR A 291 -4.13 37.60 -20.07
C TYR A 291 -3.56 38.07 -18.73
N GLN A 292 -3.15 39.35 -18.66
CA GLN A 292 -3.01 40.02 -17.36
C GLN A 292 -4.40 40.42 -16.88
N ALA A 293 -5.06 39.50 -16.17
CA ALA A 293 -6.26 39.83 -15.43
C ALA A 293 -5.88 40.63 -14.17
N THR A 294 -5.89 41.95 -14.27
CA THR A 294 -6.02 42.81 -13.10
C THR A 294 -7.48 42.75 -12.64
N MET A 295 -7.79 41.81 -11.74
CA MET A 295 -9.10 41.76 -11.10
C MET A 295 -9.04 42.56 -9.78
N PRO A 296 -9.83 43.62 -9.60
CA PRO A 296 -10.04 44.22 -8.29
C PRO A 296 -10.96 43.28 -7.51
N TYR A 297 -10.44 42.56 -6.52
CA TYR A 297 -11.24 41.64 -5.72
C TYR A 297 -11.20 42.00 -4.23
N ASP A 298 -12.41 42.21 -3.69
CA ASP A 298 -12.73 42.62 -2.34
C ASP A 298 -12.89 41.38 -1.45
N PHE A 299 -12.06 41.27 -0.41
CA PHE A 299 -12.06 40.13 0.52
C PHE A 299 -13.09 40.36 1.64
N GLY A 300 -14.33 39.96 1.38
CA GLY A 300 -15.32 39.68 2.43
C GLY A 300 -14.91 38.46 3.28
N THR A 301 -15.29 38.48 4.56
CA THR A 301 -14.74 37.73 5.70
C THR A 301 -15.05 36.23 5.77
N GLU A 302 -15.14 35.48 4.67
CA GLU A 302 -15.38 34.03 4.73
C GLU A 302 -14.25 33.18 4.11
N THR A 303 -13.78 32.20 4.89
CA THR A 303 -12.61 31.35 4.62
C THR A 303 -12.94 30.17 3.71
N SER A 304 -12.84 30.36 2.40
CA SER A 304 -12.78 29.25 1.43
C SER A 304 -11.33 28.90 1.07
N LYS A 305 -10.91 27.64 1.26
CA LYS A 305 -9.58 27.14 0.88
C LYS A 305 -9.54 26.79 -0.61
N GLN A 306 -8.61 27.35 -1.36
CA GLN A 306 -8.29 26.94 -2.74
C GLN A 306 -6.88 26.34 -2.80
N PHE A 307 -6.72 25.26 -3.57
CA PHE A 307 -5.44 24.68 -3.94
C PHE A 307 -5.07 25.17 -5.33
N ILE A 308 -3.83 25.60 -5.52
CA ILE A 308 -3.29 25.86 -6.85
C ILE A 308 -2.47 24.59 -7.21
N THR A 309 -2.41 24.23 -8.50
CA THR A 309 -1.57 23.15 -9.03
C THR A 309 -0.78 23.74 -10.17
N LEU A 310 0.47 23.34 -10.31
CA LEU A 310 1.36 23.81 -11.36
C LEU A 310 2.07 22.60 -11.99
N ASP A 311 2.91 22.86 -12.96
CA ASP A 311 3.62 21.81 -13.67
C ASP A 311 5.12 22.14 -13.79
N GLU A 312 5.83 21.17 -14.35
CA GLU A 312 7.28 21.11 -14.50
C GLU A 312 7.91 22.25 -15.34
N ASN A 313 7.13 23.17 -15.89
CA ASN A 313 7.63 24.31 -16.69
C ASN A 313 7.26 25.69 -16.14
N THR A 314 6.73 25.79 -14.92
CA THR A 314 6.31 27.09 -14.38
C THR A 314 7.48 27.84 -13.72
N THR A 315 7.81 29.07 -14.10
CA THR A 315 8.75 29.92 -13.33
C THR A 315 7.97 30.87 -12.42
N PHE A 316 8.28 30.89 -11.12
CA PHE A 316 7.76 31.91 -10.22
C PHE A 316 8.77 33.03 -10.04
N SER A 317 8.37 34.24 -10.41
CA SER A 317 9.12 35.46 -10.16
C SER A 317 8.27 36.38 -9.29
N VAL A 318 8.73 36.66 -8.07
CA VAL A 318 8.16 37.76 -7.28
C VAL A 318 8.79 39.04 -7.79
N ALA A 319 8.15 39.70 -8.76
CA ALA A 319 8.46 41.08 -9.05
C ALA A 319 7.81 41.93 -7.95
N LEU A 320 8.62 42.43 -7.02
CA LEU A 320 8.22 43.59 -6.22
C LEU A 320 8.22 44.78 -7.17
N ASN A 321 7.04 45.22 -7.60
CA ASN A 321 6.89 46.46 -8.35
C ASN A 321 7.54 47.60 -7.54
N ALA A 322 8.32 48.43 -8.22
CA ALA A 322 9.11 49.52 -7.64
C ALA A 322 8.24 50.68 -7.09
N ASP A 323 6.92 50.52 -7.12
CA ASP A 323 5.88 51.46 -6.74
C ASP A 323 4.95 50.89 -5.63
N GLY A 324 5.58 50.41 -4.54
CA GLY A 324 5.12 50.71 -3.18
C GLY A 324 3.86 50.04 -2.62
N LEU A 325 3.30 48.99 -3.24
CA LEU A 325 2.10 48.28 -2.74
C LEU A 325 2.20 46.75 -2.85
N THR A 326 3.26 46.15 -2.29
CA THR A 326 3.11 44.87 -1.59
C THR A 326 2.32 45.08 -0.29
N PRO A 327 1.68 44.04 0.28
CA PRO A 327 1.08 44.15 1.61
C PRO A 327 2.15 44.71 2.56
N LYS A 328 1.77 45.75 3.31
CA LYS A 328 2.53 46.12 4.50
C LYS A 328 2.51 44.87 5.36
N MET A 329 3.63 44.15 5.42
CA MET A 329 3.84 43.12 6.43
C MET A 329 3.61 43.80 7.82
N GLU A 330 3.62 43.12 8.95
CA GLU A 330 3.60 43.79 10.25
C GLU A 330 4.93 43.56 10.94
N LYS A 331 5.49 44.61 11.53
CA LYS A 331 6.73 44.53 12.30
C LYS A 331 6.58 43.45 13.39
N ASP A 332 7.57 42.59 13.50
CA ASP A 332 7.67 41.45 14.40
C ASP A 332 6.69 40.29 14.12
N THR A 333 6.21 40.19 12.87
CA THR A 333 5.34 39.10 12.40
C THR A 333 6.10 38.08 11.53
N ILE A 334 5.87 36.78 11.78
CA ILE A 334 6.50 35.66 11.05
C ILE A 334 5.54 35.13 10.00
N TYR A 335 5.98 35.13 8.75
CA TYR A 335 5.29 34.61 7.59
C TYR A 335 5.97 33.32 7.10
N HIS A 336 5.20 32.26 6.88
CA HIS A 336 5.69 30.97 6.40
C HIS A 336 5.44 30.81 4.91
N MET A 337 6.48 30.63 4.10
CA MET A 337 6.35 30.37 2.66
C MET A 337 6.46 28.89 2.33
N GLN A 338 5.46 28.30 1.68
CA GLN A 338 5.44 26.86 1.33
C GLN A 338 5.48 26.65 -0.19
N VAL A 339 6.45 25.84 -0.67
CA VAL A 339 6.69 25.55 -2.09
C VAL A 339 6.74 24.04 -2.36
N TYR A 340 6.05 23.59 -3.42
CA TYR A 340 5.87 22.17 -3.77
C TYR A 340 6.60 21.81 -5.10
N PRO A 341 7.16 20.60 -5.29
CA PRO A 341 8.02 20.30 -6.45
C PRO A 341 7.33 19.87 -7.74
N SER A 342 6.13 19.29 -7.69
CA SER A 342 5.39 18.95 -8.92
C SER A 342 4.76 20.17 -9.58
N SER A 343 4.91 21.34 -8.93
CA SER A 343 4.19 22.54 -9.23
C SER A 343 4.72 23.77 -8.46
N TYR A 344 5.24 24.80 -9.14
CA TYR A 344 5.73 26.09 -8.61
C TYR A 344 4.72 27.06 -7.92
N LEU A 345 4.22 26.71 -6.74
CA LEU A 345 3.35 27.58 -5.92
C LEU A 345 4.08 28.12 -4.72
N PHE A 346 3.63 29.28 -4.28
CA PHE A 346 4.08 29.91 -3.05
C PHE A 346 2.82 30.25 -2.25
N SER A 347 2.75 29.85 -0.99
CA SER A 347 1.76 30.35 -0.04
C SER A 347 2.47 30.99 1.14
N PHE A 348 2.01 32.14 1.62
CA PHE A 348 2.45 32.74 2.88
C PHE A 348 1.40 32.46 3.96
N SER A 349 1.77 31.92 5.12
CA SER A 349 0.88 31.86 6.29
C SER A 349 1.48 32.62 7.47
N ASP A 350 0.73 33.56 8.01
CA ASP A 350 1.01 34.22 9.28
C ASP A 350 0.37 33.40 10.41
N THR A 351 1.17 32.72 11.24
CA THR A 351 0.71 32.28 12.57
C THR A 351 1.86 31.86 13.49
N GLN A 352 1.96 32.55 14.63
CA GLN A 352 2.93 32.28 15.69
C GLN A 352 2.67 30.95 16.42
N ILE A 353 3.56 29.95 16.31
CA ILE A 353 3.63 28.82 17.27
C ILE A 353 5.08 28.47 17.62
N LYS A 354 5.40 28.58 18.91
CA LYS A 354 6.62 28.05 19.57
C LYS A 354 6.59 26.51 19.62
N LYS A 355 7.63 25.83 19.12
CA LYS A 355 8.16 24.60 19.78
C LYS A 355 9.65 24.29 19.48
N PRO A 356 10.45 23.86 20.48
CA PRO A 356 11.87 23.56 20.34
C PRO A 356 12.22 22.06 20.12
N ALA A 357 13.40 21.86 19.54
CA ALA A 357 14.42 20.83 19.79
C ALA A 357 14.05 19.33 19.76
N SER A 358 13.46 18.85 18.65
CA SER A 358 14.05 17.77 17.82
C SER A 358 13.01 17.23 16.82
N THR A 359 13.33 17.31 15.51
CA THR A 359 12.56 16.67 14.44
C THR A 359 13.40 15.55 13.81
N PRO A 360 12.87 14.31 13.64
CA PRO A 360 13.58 13.18 13.05
C PRO A 360 13.47 13.15 11.51
N ALA A 361 14.38 12.38 10.90
CA ALA A 361 14.59 12.28 9.45
C ALA A 361 13.54 11.45 8.71
N PHE A 362 13.40 11.76 7.43
CA PHE A 362 12.39 11.25 6.51
C PHE A 362 12.96 10.20 5.54
N THR A 363 12.12 9.33 4.99
CA THR A 363 12.51 8.28 4.04
C THR A 363 11.48 8.15 2.91
N GLY A 364 11.52 9.05 1.93
CA GLY A 364 10.76 8.98 0.66
C GLY A 364 10.82 10.31 -0.12
N SER A 365 11.11 10.30 -1.41
CA SER A 365 11.61 11.45 -2.17
C SER A 365 10.58 12.52 -2.61
N GLU A 366 9.87 13.15 -1.67
CA GLU A 366 9.06 14.35 -1.94
C GLU A 366 9.48 15.51 -1.03
N TYR A 367 10.15 16.52 -1.61
CA TYR A 367 10.69 17.64 -0.85
C TYR A 367 9.64 18.74 -0.63
N ALA A 368 9.33 19.09 0.63
CA ALA A 368 8.67 20.37 0.93
C ALA A 368 9.72 21.40 1.36
N ILE A 369 9.75 22.57 0.69
CA ILE A 369 10.60 23.69 1.09
C ILE A 369 9.74 24.68 1.87
N ILE A 370 10.02 24.82 3.17
CA ILE A 370 9.37 25.79 4.05
C ILE A 370 10.38 26.90 4.37
N PHE A 371 10.00 28.15 4.10
CA PHE A 371 10.75 29.34 4.48
C PHE A 371 10.02 30.03 5.64
N ASN A 372 10.72 30.49 6.67
CA ASN A 372 10.14 31.44 7.63
C ASN A 372 10.71 32.82 7.34
N MET A 373 9.87 33.85 7.26
CA MET A 373 10.26 35.22 6.97
C MET A 373 9.71 36.13 8.06
N MET A 374 10.50 37.05 8.59
CA MET A 374 10.09 38.03 9.59
C MET A 374 10.32 39.43 9.04
N TRP A 375 9.34 40.32 9.17
CA TRP A 375 9.54 41.75 8.92
C TRP A 375 9.76 42.47 10.24
N ASP A 376 10.80 43.28 10.40
CA ASP A 376 10.98 44.12 11.59
C ASP A 376 10.64 45.61 11.35
N GLY A 377 10.10 45.94 10.18
CA GLY A 377 9.74 47.29 9.77
C GLY A 377 10.74 47.99 8.84
N ASP A 378 12.02 47.61 8.86
CA ASP A 378 13.05 48.20 7.99
C ASP A 378 13.72 47.15 7.08
N ASP A 379 13.93 45.93 7.60
CA ASP A 379 14.57 44.82 6.90
C ASP A 379 13.67 43.56 6.89
N ILE A 380 13.74 42.73 5.83
CA ILE A 380 13.12 41.39 5.78
C ILE A 380 14.18 40.34 6.14
N PHE A 381 13.91 39.56 7.18
CA PHE A 381 14.80 38.51 7.65
C PHE A 381 14.23 37.12 7.34
N VAL A 382 14.97 36.30 6.60
CA VAL A 382 14.58 34.91 6.32
C VAL A 382 15.26 34.01 7.34
N PHE A 383 14.47 33.34 8.18
CA PHE A 383 14.97 32.44 9.19
C PHE A 383 14.64 30.99 8.86
N ASN A 384 15.71 30.22 8.62
CA ASN A 384 15.76 28.77 8.54
C ASN A 384 14.95 28.13 7.37
N ILE A 385 15.66 27.35 6.57
CA ILE A 385 15.12 26.52 5.50
C ILE A 385 15.14 25.10 6.03
N ASN A 386 13.98 24.57 6.40
CA ASN A 386 13.88 23.15 6.68
C ASN A 386 13.36 22.47 5.43
N SER A 387 14.22 21.66 4.80
CA SER A 387 13.78 20.63 3.88
C SER A 387 13.34 19.42 4.70
N TYR A 388 12.11 19.03 4.45
CA TYR A 388 11.50 17.82 4.95
C TYR A 388 11.44 16.84 3.77
N ASN A 389 11.88 15.60 3.99
CA ASN A 389 12.29 14.63 2.97
C ASN A 389 11.35 13.41 2.86
#